data_AF-A0A835HZP9-F1
#
_entry.id   AF-A0A835HZP9-F1
#
_cell.length_a   1.000
_cell.length_b   1.000
_cell.length_c   1.000
_cell.angle_alpha   90.00
_cell.angle_beta   90.00
_cell.angle_gamma   90.00
#
_symmetry.space_group_name_H-M   'P 1'
#
loop_
_entity.id
_entity.type
_entity.pdbx_description
1 polymer ?
#
loop_
_entity_poly.entity_id
_entity_poly.type
_entity_poly.pdbx_seq_one_letter_code
_entity_poly.pdbx_strand_id
1 'polypeptide(L)'
;MITDDPSLIGSSLAQYVDLVYPDKGSVLHKIEKIDKCFGQDTVEEIIDALENEVATNYDEWCTLALKKLKEASPLSLKVSLRSIREGRFQSLDQCLSREYRLSLRSTSKHVSDDFCEGVRARLVDKDYAPKNAKSKENEDVITLSGDHLYRMDYMDFIQSHHRESGADITLSCLPMDD
;
A
#
# COMPACT_ATOMS: atom_id res chain seq x y z
N MET A 1 12.77 34.97 -30.39
CA MET A 1 11.99 33.74 -30.58
C MET A 1 12.48 32.76 -29.53
N ILE A 2 11.76 32.67 -28.41
CA ILE A 2 12.03 31.65 -27.39
C ILE A 2 11.36 30.40 -27.95
N THR A 3 12.15 29.42 -28.36
CA THR A 3 11.64 28.11 -28.74
C THR A 3 11.30 27.38 -27.45
N ASP A 4 10.02 27.41 -27.07
CA ASP A 4 9.43 26.60 -25.99
C ASP A 4 9.34 25.12 -26.41
N ASP A 5 10.44 24.59 -26.98
CA ASP A 5 10.54 23.19 -27.35
C ASP A 5 11.08 22.40 -26.14
N PRO A 6 10.27 21.53 -25.52
CA PRO A 6 10.70 20.74 -24.36
C PRO A 6 11.90 19.83 -24.66
N SER A 7 12.15 19.51 -25.94
CA SER A 7 13.29 18.67 -26.34
C SER A 7 14.64 19.34 -26.04
N LEU A 8 14.70 20.68 -26.05
CA LEU A 8 15.91 21.45 -25.74
C LEU A 8 16.36 21.29 -24.28
N ILE A 9 15.40 21.13 -23.37
CA ILE A 9 15.68 20.88 -21.95
C ILE A 9 16.35 19.52 -21.81
N GLY A 10 15.80 18.49 -22.45
CA GLY A 10 16.36 17.13 -22.42
C GLY A 10 17.79 17.07 -22.97
N SER A 11 18.04 17.71 -24.12
CA SER A 11 19.38 17.76 -24.71
C SER A 11 20.38 18.55 -23.86
N SER A 12 19.93 19.62 -23.20
CA SER A 12 20.79 20.42 -22.32
C SER A 12 21.16 19.65 -21.06
N LEU A 13 20.19 18.95 -20.44
CA LEU A 13 20.44 18.11 -19.27
C LEU A 13 21.38 16.95 -19.60
N ALA A 14 21.23 16.32 -20.78
CA ALA A 14 22.08 15.21 -21.20
C ALA A 14 23.57 15.57 -21.29
N GLN A 15 23.92 16.85 -21.51
CA GLN A 15 25.32 17.31 -21.52
C GLN A 15 25.98 17.28 -20.14
N TYR A 16 25.18 17.25 -19.07
CA TYR A 16 25.64 17.24 -17.68
C TYR A 16 25.40 15.89 -16.98
N VAL A 17 25.03 14.85 -17.73
CA VAL A 17 24.85 13.50 -17.18
C VAL A 17 26.17 12.73 -17.28
N ASP A 18 26.68 12.28 -16.14
CA ASP A 18 27.77 11.30 -16.10
C ASP A 18 27.24 9.90 -16.39
N LEU A 19 28.00 9.11 -17.15
CA LEU A 19 27.69 7.69 -17.34
C LEU A 19 27.90 6.94 -16.03
N VAL A 20 26.81 6.45 -15.44
CA VAL A 20 26.85 5.67 -14.19
C VAL A 20 26.79 4.17 -14.52
N TYR A 21 27.79 3.43 -14.08
CA TYR A 21 27.78 1.97 -14.12
C TYR A 21 27.27 1.43 -12.79
N PRO A 22 26.28 0.52 -12.80
CA PRO A 22 25.78 -0.08 -11.57
C PRO A 22 26.89 -0.80 -10.82
N ASP A 23 27.06 -0.49 -9.54
CA ASP A 23 27.97 -1.23 -8.68
C ASP A 23 27.40 -2.61 -8.32
N LYS A 24 28.25 -3.48 -7.75
CA LYS A 24 27.87 -4.84 -7.35
C LYS A 24 26.78 -4.89 -6.26
N GLY A 25 26.60 -3.82 -5.50
CA GLY A 25 25.55 -3.67 -4.49
C GLY A 25 24.23 -3.12 -5.05
N SER A 26 24.20 -2.75 -6.33
CA SER A 26 23.04 -2.16 -6.98
C SER A 26 21.82 -3.07 -6.93
N VAL A 27 20.66 -2.45 -6.71
CA VAL A 27 19.36 -3.11 -6.76
C VAL A 27 19.08 -3.73 -8.14
N LEU A 28 19.74 -3.26 -9.19
CA LEU A 28 19.60 -3.80 -10.54
C LEU A 28 20.01 -5.28 -10.61
N HIS A 29 20.99 -5.70 -9.81
CA HIS A 29 21.40 -7.11 -9.71
C HIS A 29 20.42 -7.97 -8.89
N LYS A 30 19.38 -7.36 -8.30
CA LYS A 30 18.39 -8.01 -7.46
C LYS A 30 16.99 -8.01 -8.11
N ILE A 31 16.83 -7.46 -9.32
CA ILE A 31 15.53 -7.32 -9.99
C ILE A 31 14.80 -8.65 -10.09
N GLU A 32 15.45 -9.72 -10.56
CA GLU A 32 14.79 -11.03 -10.69
C GLU A 32 14.24 -11.55 -9.36
N LYS A 33 14.96 -11.28 -8.26
CA LYS A 33 14.54 -11.66 -6.91
C LYS A 33 13.41 -10.76 -6.40
N ILE A 34 13.48 -9.46 -6.70
CA ILE A 34 12.41 -8.50 -6.40
C ILE A 34 11.13 -8.91 -7.12
N ASP A 35 11.20 -9.19 -8.42
CA ASP A 35 10.06 -9.60 -9.23
C ASP A 35 9.47 -10.92 -8.73
N LYS A 36 10.32 -11.88 -8.34
CA LYS A 36 9.88 -13.15 -7.75
C LYS A 36 9.13 -12.94 -6.43
N CYS A 37 9.68 -12.14 -5.51
CA CYS A 37 9.11 -11.98 -4.17
C CYS A 37 7.94 -10.99 -4.12
N PHE A 38 8.04 -9.87 -4.82
CA PHE A 38 7.03 -8.80 -4.83
C PHE A 38 6.07 -8.90 -6.03
N GLY A 39 6.17 -9.97 -6.83
CA GLY A 39 5.23 -10.29 -7.90
C GLY A 39 3.90 -10.87 -7.41
N GLN A 40 3.80 -11.27 -6.14
CA GLN A 40 2.63 -11.93 -5.57
C GLN A 40 1.43 -10.97 -5.39
N ASP A 41 0.24 -11.54 -5.22
CA ASP A 41 -1.03 -10.81 -5.18
C ASP A 41 -1.36 -10.28 -3.78
N THR A 42 -0.90 -10.97 -2.73
CA THR A 42 -1.16 -10.62 -1.32
C THR A 42 0.13 -10.31 -0.55
N VAL A 43 -0.01 -9.58 0.57
CA VAL A 43 1.14 -9.25 1.43
C VAL A 43 1.70 -10.52 2.10
N GLU A 44 0.82 -11.43 2.46
CA GLU A 44 1.11 -12.72 3.04
C GLU A 44 2.00 -13.55 2.10
N GLU A 45 1.61 -13.68 0.82
CA GLU A 45 2.43 -14.39 -0.18
C GLU A 45 3.79 -13.72 -0.42
N ILE A 46 3.86 -12.37 -0.37
CA ILE A 46 5.14 -11.64 -0.48
C ILE A 46 6.05 -11.98 0.71
N ILE A 47 5.49 -12.00 1.93
CA ILE A 47 6.22 -12.36 3.15
C ILE A 47 6.72 -13.80 3.04
N ASP A 48 5.87 -14.74 2.65
CA ASP A 48 6.22 -16.15 2.48
C ASP A 48 7.31 -16.33 1.41
N ALA A 49 7.21 -15.63 0.28
CA ALA A 49 8.23 -15.67 -0.77
C ALA A 49 9.59 -15.15 -0.27
N LEU A 50 9.59 -14.07 0.53
CA LEU A 50 10.81 -13.55 1.14
C LEU A 50 11.39 -14.51 2.19
N GLU A 51 10.56 -15.11 3.03
CA GLU A 51 10.99 -16.11 4.03
C GLU A 51 11.64 -17.32 3.37
N ASN A 52 11.05 -17.81 2.28
CA ASN A 52 11.62 -18.89 1.48
C ASN A 52 13.00 -18.52 0.90
N GLU A 53 13.17 -17.31 0.33
CA GLU A 53 14.47 -16.86 -0.19
C GLU A 53 15.54 -16.72 0.91
N VAL A 54 15.15 -16.26 2.10
CA VAL A 54 16.05 -16.19 3.26
C VAL A 54 16.50 -17.60 3.67
N ALA A 55 15.59 -18.57 3.67
CA ALA A 55 15.88 -19.95 4.03
C ALA A 55 16.76 -20.68 3.00
N THR A 56 16.55 -20.45 1.70
CA THR A 56 17.27 -21.20 0.64
C THR A 56 18.63 -20.61 0.29
N ASN A 57 18.74 -19.28 0.24
CA ASN A 57 19.90 -18.60 -0.36
C ASN A 57 20.69 -17.74 0.64
N TYR A 58 20.24 -17.63 1.90
CA TYR A 58 20.79 -16.72 2.92
C TYR A 58 21.07 -15.32 2.36
N ASP A 59 20.02 -14.67 1.86
CA ASP A 59 20.12 -13.34 1.26
C ASP A 59 19.91 -12.23 2.29
N GLU A 60 20.95 -11.41 2.50
CA GLU A 60 20.92 -10.28 3.44
C GLU A 60 19.86 -9.24 3.07
N TRP A 61 19.65 -8.98 1.78
CA TRP A 61 18.67 -8.00 1.33
C TRP A 61 17.24 -8.49 1.61
N CYS A 62 16.93 -9.77 1.35
CA CYS A 62 15.64 -10.35 1.71
C CYS A 62 15.41 -10.32 3.22
N THR A 63 16.45 -10.60 4.00
CA THR A 63 16.39 -10.54 5.48
C THR A 63 16.04 -9.14 5.97
N LEU A 64 16.68 -8.11 5.40
CA LEU A 64 16.40 -6.71 5.73
C LEU A 64 15.01 -6.27 5.25
N ALA A 65 14.61 -6.65 4.04
CA ALA A 65 13.28 -6.35 3.50
C ALA A 65 12.17 -6.96 4.36
N LEU A 66 12.30 -8.24 4.72
CA LEU A 66 11.36 -8.95 5.60
C LEU A 66 11.26 -8.28 6.97
N LYS A 67 12.40 -7.93 7.57
CA LYS A 67 12.42 -7.18 8.84
C LYS A 67 11.66 -5.86 8.72
N LYS A 68 11.87 -5.11 7.64
CA LYS A 68 11.18 -3.83 7.41
C LYS A 68 9.68 -3.96 7.20
N LEU A 69 9.24 -5.01 6.50
CA LEU A 69 7.82 -5.31 6.37
C LEU A 69 7.20 -5.65 7.73
N LYS A 70 7.87 -6.46 8.56
CA LYS A 70 7.39 -6.82 9.91
C LYS A 70 7.35 -5.64 10.89
N GLU A 71 8.14 -4.58 10.66
CA GLU A 71 8.10 -3.33 11.43
C GLU A 71 6.95 -2.38 11.01
N ALA A 72 6.25 -2.67 9.90
CA ALA A 72 5.15 -1.85 9.39
C ALA A 72 3.77 -2.30 9.89
N SER A 73 2.77 -1.42 9.78
CA SER A 73 1.37 -1.81 10.04
C SER A 73 0.90 -2.80 8.96
N PRO A 74 0.32 -3.96 9.33
CA PRO A 74 -0.24 -4.92 8.37
C PRO A 74 -1.30 -4.28 7.47
N LEU A 75 -2.18 -3.45 8.03
CA LEU A 75 -3.19 -2.72 7.25
C LEU A 75 -2.53 -1.78 6.24
N SER A 76 -1.51 -1.03 6.67
CA SER A 76 -0.78 -0.12 5.78
C SER A 76 -0.11 -0.86 4.63
N LEU A 77 0.43 -2.07 4.87
CA LEU A 77 1.03 -2.89 3.82
C LEU A 77 -0.03 -3.32 2.79
N LYS A 78 -1.17 -3.86 3.25
CA LYS A 78 -2.27 -4.31 2.39
C LYS A 78 -2.83 -3.18 1.53
N VAL A 79 -3.09 -2.04 2.16
CA VAL A 79 -3.57 -0.82 1.48
C VAL A 79 -2.56 -0.34 0.44
N SER A 80 -1.27 -0.32 0.77
CA SER A 80 -0.22 0.13 -0.16
C SER A 80 -0.09 -0.81 -1.35
N LEU A 81 -0.07 -2.12 -1.11
CA LEU A 81 -0.03 -3.13 -2.17
C LEU A 81 -1.22 -2.96 -3.11
N ARG A 82 -2.42 -2.87 -2.55
CA ARG A 82 -3.65 -2.67 -3.32
C ARG A 82 -3.60 -1.37 -4.14
N SER A 83 -3.20 -0.25 -3.55
CA SER A 83 -3.08 1.03 -4.25
C SER A 83 -2.11 0.95 -5.44
N ILE A 84 -0.95 0.29 -5.25
CA ILE A 84 0.01 0.08 -6.33
C ILE A 84 -0.58 -0.79 -7.44
N ARG A 85 -1.30 -1.88 -7.10
CA ARG A 85 -1.88 -2.79 -8.08
C ARG A 85 -3.02 -2.15 -8.88
N GLU A 86 -3.94 -1.46 -8.21
CA GLU A 86 -5.03 -0.74 -8.87
C GLU A 86 -4.52 0.43 -9.71
N GLY A 87 -3.50 1.15 -9.22
CA GLY A 87 -2.91 2.30 -9.91
C GLY A 87 -2.26 1.98 -11.25
N ARG A 88 -1.86 0.72 -11.48
CA ARG A 88 -1.31 0.27 -12.78
C ARG A 88 -2.27 0.43 -13.95
N PHE A 89 -3.57 0.46 -13.67
CA PHE A 89 -4.62 0.49 -14.68
C PHE A 89 -5.44 1.79 -14.64
N GLN A 90 -4.94 2.81 -13.94
CA GLN A 90 -5.63 4.07 -13.71
C GLN A 90 -4.80 5.26 -14.19
N SER A 91 -5.47 6.36 -14.51
CA SER A 91 -4.80 7.64 -14.77
C SER A 91 -4.31 8.28 -13.47
N LEU A 92 -3.46 9.31 -13.59
CA LEU A 92 -2.94 10.03 -12.43
C LEU A 92 -4.04 10.69 -11.60
N ASP A 93 -5.04 11.31 -12.23
CA ASP A 93 -6.17 11.95 -11.55
C ASP A 93 -7.03 10.93 -10.77
N GLN A 94 -7.21 9.72 -11.31
CA GLN A 94 -7.88 8.62 -10.62
C GLN A 94 -7.08 8.14 -9.40
N CYS A 95 -5.77 7.95 -9.58
CA CYS A 95 -4.87 7.59 -8.47
C CYS A 95 -4.91 8.64 -7.36
N LEU A 96 -4.79 9.92 -7.69
CA LEU A 96 -4.84 11.02 -6.72
C LEU A 96 -6.18 11.09 -6.01
N SER A 97 -7.28 10.87 -6.72
CA SER A 97 -8.61 10.83 -6.12
C SER A 97 -8.75 9.71 -5.09
N ARG A 98 -8.20 8.50 -5.39
CA ARG A 98 -8.15 7.39 -4.42
C ARG A 98 -7.27 7.73 -3.22
N GLU A 99 -6.05 8.22 -3.44
CA GLU A 99 -5.10 8.55 -2.37
C GLU A 99 -5.63 9.64 -1.43
N TYR A 100 -6.35 10.62 -1.96
CA TYR A 100 -7.04 11.63 -1.15
C TYR A 100 -8.08 11.00 -0.21
N ARG A 101 -8.94 10.12 -0.73
CA ARG A 101 -9.95 9.39 0.06
C ARG A 101 -9.29 8.54 1.14
N LEU A 102 -8.22 7.82 0.79
CA LEU A 102 -7.46 7.00 1.72
C LEU A 102 -6.88 7.85 2.85
N SER A 103 -6.24 8.97 2.52
CA SER A 103 -5.65 9.90 3.49
C SER A 103 -6.67 10.45 4.49
N LEU A 104 -7.86 10.84 4.01
CA LEU A 104 -8.96 11.27 4.88
C LEU A 104 -9.39 10.16 5.84
N ARG A 105 -9.54 8.92 5.35
CA ARG A 105 -9.94 7.80 6.19
C ARG A 105 -8.87 7.44 7.23
N SER A 106 -7.59 7.40 6.83
CA SER A 106 -6.47 7.12 7.72
C SER A 106 -6.32 8.16 8.84
N THR A 107 -6.59 9.44 8.54
CA THR A 107 -6.51 10.53 9.54
C THR A 107 -7.73 10.62 10.44
N SER A 108 -8.90 10.18 9.95
CA SER A 108 -10.17 10.27 10.68
C SER A 108 -10.24 9.39 11.94
N LYS A 109 -9.34 8.41 12.12
CA LYS A 109 -9.40 7.35 13.15
C LYS A 109 -10.64 6.45 13.13
N HIS A 110 -11.54 6.61 12.14
CA HIS A 110 -12.76 5.80 12.08
C HIS A 110 -12.49 4.34 11.66
N VAL A 111 -11.37 4.08 10.98
CA VAL A 111 -11.03 2.75 10.43
C VAL A 111 -9.90 2.10 11.22
N SER A 112 -8.89 2.87 11.60
CA SER A 112 -7.74 2.39 12.37
C SER A 112 -7.02 3.56 13.05
N ASP A 113 -6.46 3.30 14.22
CA ASP A 113 -5.56 4.22 14.92
C ASP A 113 -4.10 4.10 14.45
N ASP A 114 -3.78 3.15 13.57
CA ASP A 114 -2.41 2.85 13.11
C ASP A 114 -1.67 4.07 12.59
N PHE A 115 -2.38 4.98 11.90
CA PHE A 115 -1.78 6.21 11.39
C PHE A 115 -1.34 7.12 12.55
N CYS A 116 -2.23 7.40 13.50
CA CYS A 116 -1.93 8.26 14.63
C CYS A 116 -0.88 7.64 15.56
N GLU A 117 -0.96 6.33 15.78
CA GLU A 117 0.00 5.59 16.58
C GLU A 117 1.37 5.51 15.91
N GLY A 118 1.42 5.34 14.58
CA GLY A 118 2.66 5.41 13.81
C GLY A 118 3.33 6.79 13.90
N VAL A 119 2.54 7.87 13.80
CA VAL A 119 3.03 9.25 14.00
C VAL A 119 3.55 9.44 15.42
N ARG A 120 2.79 9.00 16.43
CA ARG A 120 3.22 9.07 17.83
C ARG A 120 4.55 8.36 18.03
N ALA A 121 4.65 7.09 17.63
CA ALA A 121 5.82 6.25 17.86
C ALA A 121 7.08 6.73 17.14
N ARG A 122 6.94 7.27 15.90
CA ARG A 122 8.10 7.68 15.08
C ARG A 122 8.49 9.14 15.23
N LEU A 123 7.53 10.04 15.40
CA LEU A 123 7.77 11.49 15.33
C LEU A 123 7.58 12.21 16.65
N VAL A 124 6.62 11.78 17.48
CA VAL A 124 6.29 12.46 18.76
C VAL A 124 7.13 11.90 19.89
N ASP A 125 6.87 10.64 20.27
CA ASP A 125 7.50 10.00 21.43
C ASP A 125 8.85 9.36 21.07
N LYS A 126 9.05 9.06 19.77
CA LYS A 126 10.29 8.46 19.23
C LYS A 126 10.68 7.16 19.95
N ASP A 127 9.69 6.40 20.41
CA ASP A 127 9.89 5.11 21.06
C ASP A 127 10.10 3.96 20.04
N TYR A 128 9.79 4.19 18.76
CA TYR A 128 9.84 3.20 17.69
C TYR A 128 9.03 1.93 17.99
N ALA A 129 8.06 2.02 18.90
CA ALA A 129 7.27 0.90 19.41
C ALA A 129 5.76 1.20 19.26
N PRO A 130 5.23 1.17 18.02
CA PRO A 130 3.82 1.40 17.78
C PRO A 130 2.99 0.28 18.44
N LYS A 131 1.95 0.65 19.17
CA LYS A 131 1.06 -0.24 19.94
C LYS A 131 0.01 -0.95 19.07
N ASN A 132 0.22 -1.01 17.76
CA ASN A 132 -0.66 -1.59 16.74
C ASN A 132 -0.87 -3.13 16.89
N ALA A 133 -0.38 -3.74 17.97
CA ALA A 133 -0.29 -5.19 18.16
C ALA A 133 -1.64 -5.94 18.33
N LYS A 134 -2.78 -5.25 18.32
CA LYS A 134 -4.11 -5.87 18.39
C LYS A 134 -4.77 -6.10 17.03
N SER A 135 -4.19 -5.64 15.92
CA SER A 135 -4.75 -5.84 14.57
C SER A 135 -4.10 -7.02 13.83
N LYS A 136 -3.64 -8.05 14.55
CA LYS A 136 -3.11 -9.29 13.96
C LYS A 136 -4.19 -10.17 13.29
N GLU A 137 -5.47 -9.90 13.53
CA GLU A 137 -6.61 -10.72 13.07
C GLU A 137 -7.63 -9.93 12.23
N ASN A 138 -7.27 -8.76 11.69
CA ASN A 138 -8.18 -8.09 10.74
C ASN A 138 -8.02 -8.72 9.35
N GLU A 139 -8.59 -9.91 9.17
CA GLU A 139 -8.81 -10.56 7.88
C GLU A 139 -9.82 -9.77 7.03
N ASP A 140 -10.69 -8.97 7.67
CA ASP A 140 -11.73 -8.19 7.01
C ASP A 140 -11.26 -6.78 6.62
N VAL A 141 -10.71 -6.66 5.42
CA VAL A 141 -10.61 -5.37 4.72
C VAL A 141 -11.82 -5.23 3.80
N ILE A 142 -12.92 -4.69 4.33
CA ILE A 142 -14.10 -4.37 3.51
C ILE A 142 -13.68 -3.31 2.49
N THR A 143 -13.60 -3.72 1.23
CA THR A 143 -13.37 -2.79 0.13
C THR A 143 -14.69 -2.53 -0.56
N LEU A 144 -15.27 -1.39 -0.23
CA LEU A 144 -16.51 -0.92 -0.83
C LEU A 144 -16.19 -0.36 -2.22
N SER A 145 -16.30 -1.22 -3.24
CA SER A 145 -16.25 -0.84 -4.65
C SER A 145 -17.53 -0.10 -5.03
N GLY A 146 -17.47 1.23 -5.11
CA GLY A 146 -18.57 2.03 -5.64
C GLY A 146 -18.45 3.51 -5.30
N ASP A 147 -18.62 4.36 -6.31
CA ASP A 147 -18.57 5.82 -6.19
C ASP A 147 -19.72 6.44 -5.39
N HIS A 148 -20.64 5.62 -4.87
CA HIS A 148 -21.78 6.05 -4.06
C HIS A 148 -21.50 6.07 -2.54
N LEU A 149 -20.22 5.91 -2.16
CA LEU A 149 -19.71 5.79 -0.78
C LEU A 149 -19.96 6.98 0.16
N TYR A 150 -20.55 8.07 -0.33
CA TYR A 150 -20.57 9.35 0.40
C TYR A 150 -21.89 9.66 1.13
N ARG A 151 -22.89 8.78 1.08
CA ARG A 151 -24.24 9.07 1.62
C ARG A 151 -24.74 8.15 2.75
N MET A 152 -24.05 7.07 3.10
CA MET A 152 -24.54 6.13 4.12
C MET A 152 -23.60 6.05 5.34
N ASP A 153 -24.21 5.90 6.52
CA ASP A 153 -23.50 5.48 7.73
C ASP A 153 -23.34 3.96 7.72
N TYR A 154 -22.18 3.51 7.25
CA TYR A 154 -21.86 2.09 7.10
C TYR A 154 -21.60 1.39 8.44
N MET A 155 -21.43 2.14 9.54
CA MET A 155 -21.24 1.52 10.86
C MET A 155 -22.52 0.85 11.35
N ASP A 156 -23.67 1.47 11.11
CA ASP A 156 -24.96 0.84 11.35
C ASP A 156 -25.09 -0.44 10.52
N PHE A 157 -24.76 -0.41 9.22
CA PHE A 157 -24.85 -1.60 8.37
C PHE A 157 -23.94 -2.75 8.84
N ILE A 158 -22.69 -2.44 9.22
CA ILE A 158 -21.74 -3.46 9.71
C ILE A 158 -22.18 -4.04 11.05
N GLN A 159 -22.62 -3.19 11.98
CA GLN A 159 -23.01 -3.63 13.32
C GLN A 159 -24.34 -4.38 13.30
N SER A 160 -25.37 -3.80 12.67
CA SER A 160 -26.74 -4.33 12.72
C SER A 160 -27.04 -5.41 11.68
N HIS A 161 -26.31 -5.49 10.56
CA HIS A 161 -26.65 -6.46 9.50
C HIS A 161 -25.58 -7.52 9.31
N HIS A 162 -24.30 -7.13 9.15
CA HIS A 162 -23.25 -8.12 8.86
C HIS A 162 -22.90 -8.97 10.09
N ARG A 163 -22.63 -8.32 11.23
CA ARG A 163 -22.23 -9.04 12.46
C ARG A 163 -23.38 -9.80 13.12
N GLU A 164 -24.59 -9.24 13.13
CA GLU A 164 -25.77 -9.93 13.69
C GLU A 164 -26.19 -11.14 12.84
N SER A 165 -26.01 -11.10 11.51
CA SER A 165 -26.37 -12.21 10.64
C SER A 165 -25.34 -13.34 10.58
N GLY A 166 -24.10 -13.09 11.02
CA GLY A 166 -23.00 -14.05 10.93
C GLY A 166 -22.65 -14.42 9.48
N ALA A 167 -22.94 -13.54 8.51
CA ALA A 167 -22.66 -13.79 7.11
C ALA A 167 -21.17 -13.68 6.80
N ASP A 168 -20.60 -14.63 6.07
CA ASP A 168 -19.20 -14.56 5.62
C ASP A 168 -18.97 -13.44 4.59
N ILE A 169 -20.01 -13.09 3.80
CA ILE A 169 -19.98 -12.02 2.80
C ILE A 169 -21.34 -11.30 2.79
N THR A 170 -21.35 -9.96 2.78
CA THR A 170 -22.57 -9.17 2.64
C THR A 170 -22.48 -8.25 1.43
N LEU A 171 -23.42 -8.41 0.49
CA LEU A 171 -23.55 -7.58 -0.71
C LEU A 171 -24.78 -6.68 -0.58
N SER A 172 -24.58 -5.37 -0.73
CA SER A 172 -25.68 -4.41 -0.82
C SER A 172 -25.81 -3.94 -2.27
N CYS A 173 -26.99 -4.12 -2.87
CA CYS A 173 -27.36 -3.50 -4.13
C CYS A 173 -28.55 -2.57 -3.90
N LEU A 174 -28.54 -1.41 -4.56
CA LEU A 174 -29.73 -0.57 -4.65
C LEU A 174 -30.58 -1.03 -5.83
N PRO A 175 -31.92 -0.93 -5.74
CA PRO A 175 -32.77 -1.09 -6.92
C PRO A 175 -32.39 -0.03 -7.96
N MET A 176 -32.18 -0.47 -9.19
CA MET A 176 -32.17 0.42 -10.35
C MET A 176 -33.63 0.66 -10.71
N ASP A 177 -34.09 1.91 -10.69
CA ASP A 177 -35.38 2.24 -11.30
C ASP A 177 -35.30 1.97 -12.81
N ASP A 178 -36.32 1.33 -13.37
CA ASP A 178 -36.42 0.94 -14.80
C ASP A 178 -36.43 2.13 -15.77
#